data_AF-A0A8T4MUC6-F1
#
_entry.id   AF-A0A8T4MUC6-F1
#
_cell.length_a   1.000
_cell.length_b   1.000
_cell.length_c   1.000
_cell.angle_alpha   90.00
_cell.angle_beta   90.00
_cell.angle_gamma   90.00
#
_symmetry.space_group_name_H-M   'P 1'
#
loop_
_entity.id
_entity.type
_entity.pdbx_description
1 polymer ?
#
loop_
_entity_poly.entity_id
_entity_poly.type
_entity_poly.pdbx_seq_one_letter_code
_entity_poly.pdbx_strand_id
1 'polypeptide(L)'
;MKKVFNKRILISVLILFSYFSILFILAQSPQEVIFDPIRDLFANWEEGNLSINIAKYLFLLLITLFVWSILDFGGIIPSKTVTWIISFMIAFLSIAYVAPQQIWILLTGFDALGLTLIFFVPLIVLGLFTLRVAAVGGARGVLAQRLIWFVYFLFLVGNFVSGMVNNRINVSEPFAWVYIGAIFLVICVVFFNKFIIKWLGIAELEAESEAAGKTLERAVRLRRMEAEALRKQAA
;
A
#
# COMPACT_ATOMS: atom_id res chain seq x y z
N MET A 1 23.78 -7.81 2.92
CA MET A 1 22.81 -6.82 3.44
C MET A 1 21.75 -7.55 4.26
N LYS A 2 21.90 -7.59 5.59
CA LYS A 2 20.77 -7.96 6.46
C LYS A 2 19.80 -6.78 6.41
N LYS A 3 18.64 -6.92 5.74
CA LYS A 3 17.55 -5.96 5.84
C LYS A 3 17.18 -5.89 7.32
N VAL A 4 17.62 -4.85 8.02
CA VAL A 4 17.13 -4.55 9.37
C VAL A 4 15.70 -4.06 9.16
N PHE A 5 14.76 -4.99 9.06
CA PHE A 5 13.34 -4.68 9.03
C PHE A 5 13.04 -4.03 10.38
N ASN A 6 12.93 -2.71 10.38
CA ASN A 6 12.83 -1.94 11.61
C ASN A 6 11.56 -2.37 12.34
N LYS A 7 11.70 -3.03 13.50
CA LYS A 7 10.57 -3.54 14.30
C LYS A 7 9.51 -2.46 14.54
N ARG A 8 9.91 -1.18 14.55
CA ARG A 8 9.00 -0.03 14.67
C ARG A 8 8.06 0.10 13.48
N ILE A 9 8.54 -0.12 12.25
CA ILE A 9 7.70 -0.09 11.05
C ILE A 9 6.70 -1.24 11.10
N LEU A 10 7.16 -2.44 11.47
CA LEU A 10 6.28 -3.61 11.62
C LEU A 10 5.17 -3.36 12.65
N ILE A 11 5.52 -2.86 13.83
CA ILE A 11 4.57 -2.53 14.89
C ILE A 11 3.60 -1.44 14.42
N SER A 12 4.09 -0.41 13.72
CA SER A 12 3.24 0.67 13.20
C SER A 12 2.22 0.14 12.19
N VAL A 13 2.65 -0.72 11.26
CA VAL A 13 1.76 -1.39 10.30
C VAL A 13 0.74 -2.26 11.02
N LEU A 14 1.15 -3.00 12.06
CA LEU A 14 0.24 -3.85 12.84
C LEU A 14 -0.79 -3.05 13.65
N ILE A 15 -0.40 -1.92 14.25
CA ILE A 15 -1.31 -1.02 14.98
C ILE A 15 -2.32 -0.41 14.01
N LEU A 16 -1.84 0.07 12.86
CA LEU A 16 -2.71 0.64 11.83
C LEU A 16 -3.70 -0.42 11.35
N PHE A 17 -3.21 -1.61 11.02
CA PHE A 17 -4.05 -2.74 10.63
C PHE A 17 -5.09 -3.11 11.70
N SER A 18 -4.70 -3.15 12.98
CA SER A 18 -5.61 -3.41 14.10
C SER A 18 -6.69 -2.34 14.25
N TYR A 19 -6.33 -1.06 14.17
CA TYR A 19 -7.28 0.04 14.24
C TYR A 19 -8.30 -0.03 13.08
N PHE A 20 -7.82 -0.33 11.87
CA PHE A 20 -8.69 -0.47 10.71
C PHE A 20 -9.57 -1.72 10.76
N SER A 21 -9.10 -2.84 11.31
CA SER A 21 -9.95 -4.01 11.55
C SER A 21 -11.11 -3.69 12.51
N ILE A 22 -10.89 -2.83 13.50
CA ILE A 22 -11.94 -2.37 14.41
C ILE A 22 -12.94 -1.46 13.68
N LEU A 23 -12.45 -0.51 12.87
CA LEU A 23 -13.32 0.34 12.04
C LEU A 23 -14.14 -0.49 11.05
N PHE A 24 -13.56 -1.54 10.48
CA PHE A 24 -14.23 -2.45 9.58
C PHE A 24 -15.40 -3.19 10.26
N ILE A 25 -15.19 -3.66 11.49
CA ILE A 25 -16.26 -4.29 12.29
C ILE A 25 -17.36 -3.27 12.61
N LEU A 26 -16.99 -2.03 12.93
CA LEU A 26 -17.95 -0.97 13.25
C LEU A 26 -18.72 -0.44 12.03
N ALA A 27 -18.18 -0.62 10.82
CA ALA A 27 -18.83 -0.22 9.57
C ALA A 27 -19.88 -1.24 9.08
N GLN A 28 -20.07 -2.35 9.77
CA GLN A 28 -21.13 -3.32 9.48
C GLN A 28 -22.49 -2.82 9.99
N SER A 29 -23.03 -1.74 9.41
CA SER A 29 -24.43 -1.33 9.62
C SER A 29 -25.37 -2.03 8.63
N PRO A 30 -26.66 -2.23 8.97
CA PRO A 30 -27.66 -2.75 8.05
C PRO A 30 -27.71 -1.90 6.77
N GLN A 31 -27.67 -2.55 5.60
CA GLN A 31 -27.52 -1.89 4.29
C GLN A 31 -28.72 -1.03 3.92
N GLU A 32 -28.50 0.26 3.68
CA GLU A 32 -29.28 1.02 2.70
C GLU A 32 -28.62 0.87 1.31
N VAL A 33 -29.40 1.04 0.25
CA VAL A 33 -28.97 0.80 -1.14
C VAL A 33 -28.00 1.91 -1.57
N ILE A 34 -26.70 1.67 -1.38
CA ILE A 34 -25.61 2.57 -1.80
C ILE A 34 -25.28 2.34 -3.28
N PHE A 35 -25.27 3.41 -4.08
CA PHE A 35 -24.75 3.38 -5.46
C PHE A 35 -23.22 3.19 -5.42
N ASP A 36 -22.79 1.99 -5.77
CA ASP A 36 -21.39 1.67 -5.97
C ASP A 36 -21.23 1.28 -7.45
N PRO A 37 -20.59 2.10 -8.31
CA PRO A 37 -20.50 1.83 -9.74
C PRO A 37 -19.72 0.55 -10.07
N ILE A 38 -18.88 0.07 -9.13
CA ILE A 38 -18.28 -1.26 -9.23
C ILE A 38 -19.37 -2.28 -8.90
N ARG A 39 -20.03 -2.19 -7.74
CA ARG A 39 -21.16 -3.05 -7.41
C ARG A 39 -22.24 -3.07 -8.48
N ASP A 40 -22.59 -1.97 -9.13
CA ASP A 40 -23.58 -1.89 -10.21
C ASP A 40 -23.09 -2.57 -11.50
N LEU A 41 -21.79 -2.56 -11.76
CA LEU A 41 -21.14 -3.42 -12.76
C LEU A 41 -21.30 -4.92 -12.40
N PHE A 42 -21.35 -5.26 -11.11
CA PHE A 42 -21.59 -6.62 -10.58
C PHE A 42 -23.09 -6.93 -10.27
N ALA A 43 -23.97 -5.94 -10.19
CA ALA A 43 -25.38 -6.07 -9.84
C ALA A 43 -26.23 -6.22 -11.10
N ASN A 44 -25.86 -5.53 -12.19
CA ASN A 44 -26.33 -5.88 -13.55
C ASN A 44 -25.84 -7.28 -14.00
N TRP A 45 -25.01 -7.96 -13.19
CA TRP A 45 -24.59 -9.36 -13.35
C TRP A 45 -25.53 -10.33 -12.58
N GLU A 46 -26.31 -9.89 -11.59
CA GLU A 46 -27.35 -10.74 -10.95
C GLU A 46 -28.41 -11.27 -11.94
N GLU A 47 -28.56 -10.62 -13.10
CA GLU A 47 -29.43 -11.08 -14.19
C GLU A 47 -28.95 -12.38 -14.90
N GLY A 48 -27.85 -12.99 -14.43
CA GLY A 48 -27.58 -14.41 -14.63
C GLY A 48 -26.63 -14.79 -15.78
N ASN A 49 -25.95 -13.83 -16.43
CA ASN A 49 -25.16 -14.11 -17.63
C ASN A 49 -23.63 -14.26 -17.45
N LEU A 50 -23.08 -14.08 -16.24
CA LEU A 50 -21.68 -14.45 -15.96
C LEU A 50 -21.60 -15.50 -14.87
N SER A 51 -21.04 -16.67 -15.20
CA SER A 51 -20.98 -17.81 -14.28
C SER A 51 -20.15 -17.47 -13.03
N ILE A 52 -20.58 -17.98 -11.87
CA ILE A 52 -19.83 -18.05 -10.59
C ILE A 52 -18.34 -18.42 -10.77
N ASN A 53 -18.01 -19.15 -11.85
CA ASN A 53 -16.66 -19.54 -12.19
C ASN A 53 -15.77 -18.33 -12.55
N ILE A 54 -16.31 -17.26 -13.13
CA ILE A 54 -15.54 -16.07 -13.50
C ILE A 54 -15.08 -15.31 -12.26
N ALA A 55 -15.94 -15.18 -11.25
CA ALA A 55 -15.55 -14.64 -9.95
C ALA A 55 -14.45 -15.48 -9.29
N LYS A 56 -14.53 -16.81 -9.37
CA LYS A 56 -13.47 -17.71 -8.88
C LYS A 56 -12.13 -17.47 -9.58
N TYR A 57 -12.12 -17.30 -10.89
CA TYR A 57 -10.89 -17.01 -11.64
C TYR A 57 -10.33 -15.63 -11.32
N LEU A 58 -11.18 -14.63 -11.12
CA LEU A 58 -10.76 -13.28 -10.71
C LEU A 58 -10.13 -13.31 -9.31
N PHE A 59 -10.76 -13.98 -8.34
CA PHE A 59 -10.19 -14.16 -7.01
C PHE A 59 -8.86 -14.93 -7.07
N LEU A 60 -8.76 -15.95 -7.94
CA LEU A 60 -7.52 -16.72 -8.12
C LEU A 60 -6.38 -15.83 -8.58
N LEU A 61 -6.64 -14.96 -9.55
CA LEU A 61 -5.67 -13.99 -10.02
C LEU A 61 -5.28 -12.99 -8.92
N LEU A 62 -6.25 -12.43 -8.20
CA LEU A 62 -6.00 -11.47 -7.12
C LEU A 62 -5.18 -12.07 -5.98
N ILE A 63 -5.55 -13.25 -5.48
CA ILE A 63 -4.81 -13.92 -4.40
C ILE A 63 -3.41 -14.33 -4.89
N THR A 64 -3.28 -14.79 -6.14
CA THR A 64 -1.96 -15.10 -6.73
C THR A 64 -1.05 -13.88 -6.72
N LEU A 65 -1.53 -12.72 -7.19
CA LEU A 65 -0.75 -11.49 -7.21
C LEU A 65 -0.41 -10.99 -5.81
N PHE A 66 -1.35 -11.11 -4.86
CA PHE A 66 -1.14 -10.73 -3.47
C PHE A 66 -0.05 -11.58 -2.80
N VAL A 67 -0.14 -12.91 -2.90
CA VAL A 67 0.88 -13.83 -2.37
C VAL A 67 2.23 -13.58 -3.05
N TRP A 68 2.23 -13.39 -4.37
CA TRP A 68 3.45 -13.06 -5.12
C TRP A 68 4.11 -11.78 -4.61
N SER A 69 3.33 -10.72 -4.38
CA SER A 69 3.84 -9.45 -3.87
C SER A 69 4.48 -9.60 -2.49
N ILE A 70 3.91 -10.43 -1.61
CA ILE A 70 4.48 -10.70 -0.29
C ILE A 70 5.80 -11.47 -0.41
N LEU A 71 5.83 -12.52 -1.24
CA LEU A 71 7.02 -13.35 -1.42
C LEU A 71 8.18 -12.59 -2.09
N ASP A 72 7.89 -11.79 -3.11
CA ASP A 72 8.88 -10.95 -3.81
C ASP A 72 9.42 -9.85 -2.89
N PHE A 73 8.54 -9.18 -2.14
CA PHE A 73 8.96 -8.15 -1.17
C PHE A 73 9.84 -8.73 -0.05
N GLY A 74 9.48 -9.93 0.43
CA GLY A 74 10.25 -10.69 1.41
C GLY A 74 11.62 -11.12 0.88
N GLY A 75 11.78 -11.26 -0.44
CA GLY A 75 13.00 -11.76 -1.06
C GLY A 75 13.35 -13.19 -0.64
N ILE A 76 12.33 -13.97 -0.26
CA ILE A 76 12.49 -15.34 0.27
C ILE A 76 12.95 -16.29 -0.84
N ILE A 77 12.46 -16.07 -2.06
CA ILE A 77 12.73 -16.92 -3.21
C ILE A 77 13.49 -16.07 -4.25
N PRO A 78 14.73 -16.44 -4.62
CA PRO A 78 15.55 -15.64 -5.53
C PRO A 78 15.07 -15.69 -6.98
N SER A 79 14.38 -16.76 -7.39
CA SER A 79 13.87 -16.92 -8.75
C SER A 79 12.43 -16.40 -8.86
N LYS A 80 12.21 -15.41 -9.74
CA LYS A 80 10.89 -14.83 -10.00
C LYS A 80 9.88 -15.86 -10.51
N THR A 81 10.33 -16.79 -11.37
CA THR A 81 9.49 -17.86 -11.91
C THR A 81 9.02 -18.81 -10.82
N VAL A 82 9.92 -19.24 -9.92
CA VAL A 82 9.58 -20.12 -8.80
C VAL A 82 8.61 -19.42 -7.84
N THR A 83 8.81 -18.12 -7.60
CA THR A 83 7.89 -17.30 -6.79
C THR A 83 6.50 -17.29 -7.39
N TRP A 84 6.37 -17.14 -8.71
CA TRP A 84 5.08 -17.15 -9.42
C TRP A 84 4.37 -18.50 -9.29
N ILE A 85 5.09 -19.61 -9.50
CA ILE A 85 4.54 -20.96 -9.39
C ILE A 85 4.02 -21.23 -7.97
N ILE A 86 4.82 -20.92 -6.95
CA ILE A 86 4.44 -21.12 -5.55
C ILE A 86 3.23 -20.24 -5.19
N SER A 87 3.21 -18.98 -5.64
CA SER A 87 2.09 -18.08 -5.39
C SER A 87 0.79 -18.59 -6.00
N PHE A 88 0.85 -19.11 -7.24
CA PHE A 88 -0.30 -19.70 -7.91
C PHE A 88 -0.79 -20.94 -7.18
N MET A 89 0.10 -21.84 -6.73
CA MET A 89 -0.27 -23.03 -5.97
C MET A 89 -0.97 -22.68 -4.64
N ILE A 90 -0.44 -21.70 -3.90
CA ILE A 90 -1.04 -21.22 -2.65
C ILE A 90 -2.41 -20.59 -2.91
N ALA A 91 -2.53 -19.74 -3.93
CA ALA A 91 -3.79 -19.10 -4.29
C ALA A 91 -4.85 -20.12 -4.75
N PHE A 92 -4.44 -21.12 -5.53
CA PHE A 92 -5.30 -22.21 -5.97
C PHE A 92 -5.82 -23.00 -4.78
N LEU A 93 -4.95 -23.43 -3.86
CA LEU A 93 -5.36 -24.12 -2.64
C LEU A 93 -6.29 -23.23 -1.79
N SER A 94 -6.00 -21.94 -1.69
CA SER A 94 -6.82 -21.00 -0.92
C SER A 94 -8.25 -20.89 -1.45
N ILE A 95 -8.46 -21.02 -2.77
CA ILE A 95 -9.78 -20.88 -3.41
C ILE A 95 -10.48 -22.22 -3.60
N ALA A 96 -9.73 -23.31 -3.77
CA ALA A 96 -10.29 -24.65 -3.96
C ALA A 96 -11.25 -25.05 -2.83
N TYR A 97 -11.01 -24.56 -1.61
CA TYR A 97 -11.84 -24.82 -0.44
C TYR A 97 -12.93 -23.77 -0.18
N VAL A 98 -13.04 -22.73 -1.00
CA VAL A 98 -14.05 -21.67 -0.81
C VAL A 98 -15.33 -22.06 -1.52
N ALA A 99 -16.41 -22.22 -0.75
CA ALA A 99 -17.74 -22.48 -1.31
C ALA A 99 -18.22 -21.28 -2.14
N PRO A 100 -18.94 -21.47 -3.25
CA PRO A 100 -19.50 -20.37 -4.04
C PRO A 100 -20.29 -19.35 -3.22
N GLN A 101 -21.09 -19.82 -2.25
CA GLN A 101 -21.86 -18.98 -1.34
C GLN A 101 -20.96 -18.12 -0.45
N GLN A 102 -19.78 -18.62 -0.07
CA GLN A 102 -18.80 -17.82 0.66
C GLN A 102 -18.21 -16.74 -0.23
N ILE A 103 -17.93 -17.00 -1.52
CA ILE A 103 -17.50 -15.95 -2.46
C ILE A 103 -18.57 -14.88 -2.59
N TRP A 104 -19.85 -15.27 -2.60
CA TRP A 104 -20.97 -14.35 -2.65
C TRP A 104 -21.10 -13.53 -1.37
N ILE A 105 -21.01 -14.16 -0.20
CA ILE A 105 -20.99 -13.48 1.11
C ILE A 105 -19.75 -12.60 1.26
N LEU A 106 -18.61 -12.99 0.69
CA LEU A 106 -17.45 -12.11 0.59
C LEU A 106 -17.81 -10.94 -0.32
N LEU A 107 -18.28 -11.15 -1.55
CA LEU A 107 -18.63 -10.04 -2.46
C LEU A 107 -19.67 -9.06 -1.89
N THR A 108 -20.69 -9.52 -1.18
CA THR A 108 -21.74 -8.65 -0.62
C THR A 108 -21.49 -8.20 0.81
N GLY A 109 -20.81 -9.02 1.62
CA GLY A 109 -20.31 -8.63 2.94
C GLY A 109 -19.07 -7.74 2.86
N PHE A 110 -18.48 -7.58 1.66
CA PHE A 110 -17.34 -6.73 1.40
C PHE A 110 -17.75 -5.31 0.97
N ASP A 111 -18.99 -4.84 1.11
CA ASP A 111 -19.23 -3.41 0.86
C ASP A 111 -18.30 -2.54 1.74
N ALA A 112 -18.22 -2.86 3.04
CA ALA A 112 -17.27 -2.21 3.94
C ALA A 112 -15.80 -2.51 3.57
N LEU A 113 -15.48 -3.67 2.99
CA LEU A 113 -14.10 -4.10 2.73
C LEU A 113 -13.60 -3.53 1.40
N GLY A 114 -14.46 -3.50 0.40
CA GLY A 114 -14.30 -2.87 -0.91
C GLY A 114 -14.13 -1.37 -0.73
N LEU A 115 -14.98 -0.74 0.09
CA LEU A 115 -14.78 0.66 0.49
C LEU A 115 -13.43 0.84 1.21
N THR A 116 -13.11 -0.02 2.17
CA THR A 116 -11.79 0.02 2.83
C THR A 116 -10.66 -0.11 1.81
N LEU A 117 -10.72 -1.06 0.88
CA LEU A 117 -9.70 -1.25 -0.17
C LEU A 117 -9.61 -0.04 -1.11
N ILE A 118 -10.73 0.58 -1.47
CA ILE A 118 -10.77 1.78 -2.32
C ILE A 118 -10.03 2.95 -1.66
N PHE A 119 -10.10 3.11 -0.33
CA PHE A 119 -9.31 4.13 0.38
C PHE A 119 -7.90 3.67 0.71
N PHE A 120 -7.74 2.40 1.06
CA PHE A 120 -6.52 1.87 1.67
C PHE A 120 -5.47 1.50 0.64
N VAL A 121 -5.86 0.96 -0.52
CA VAL A 121 -4.92 0.63 -1.59
C VAL A 121 -4.22 1.90 -2.09
N PRO A 122 -4.92 3.00 -2.45
CA PRO A 122 -4.25 4.24 -2.81
C PRO A 122 -3.39 4.79 -1.68
N LEU A 123 -3.84 4.72 -0.42
CA LEU A 123 -3.04 5.15 0.73
C LEU A 123 -1.74 4.36 0.87
N ILE A 124 -1.77 3.03 0.74
CA ILE A 124 -0.56 2.18 0.76
C ILE A 124 0.34 2.54 -0.40
N VAL A 125 -0.20 2.64 -1.61
CA VAL A 125 0.58 2.95 -2.82
C VAL A 125 1.26 4.32 -2.67
N LEU A 126 0.54 5.34 -2.21
CA LEU A 126 1.08 6.67 -1.96
C LEU A 126 2.08 6.70 -0.79
N GLY A 127 1.86 5.87 0.23
CA GLY A 127 2.80 5.66 1.32
C GLY A 127 4.12 5.06 0.83
N LEU A 128 4.06 3.98 0.05
CA LEU A 128 5.23 3.35 -0.56
C LEU A 128 5.94 4.29 -1.54
N PHE A 129 5.17 5.04 -2.34
CA PHE A 129 5.71 6.07 -3.21
C PHE A 129 6.45 7.15 -2.41
N THR A 130 5.86 7.61 -1.30
CA THR A 130 6.48 8.56 -0.37
C THR A 130 7.80 8.03 0.18
N LEU A 131 7.83 6.78 0.64
CA LEU A 131 9.06 6.13 1.11
C LEU A 131 10.14 6.11 0.03
N ARG A 132 9.76 5.70 -1.19
CA ARG A 132 10.69 5.60 -2.32
C ARG A 132 11.25 6.96 -2.73
N VAL A 133 10.39 7.97 -2.77
CA VAL A 133 10.75 9.33 -3.15
C VAL A 133 11.58 10.01 -2.06
N ALA A 134 11.29 9.76 -0.79
CA ALA A 134 12.15 10.22 0.31
C ALA A 134 13.56 9.64 0.18
N ALA A 135 13.68 8.34 -0.13
CA ALA A 135 14.98 7.68 -0.22
C ALA A 135 15.85 8.09 -1.44
N VAL A 136 15.26 8.60 -2.53
CA VAL A 136 15.99 8.80 -3.82
C VAL A 136 15.75 10.17 -4.47
N GLY A 137 14.64 10.83 -4.16
CA GLY A 137 14.09 11.90 -4.98
C GLY A 137 14.65 13.30 -4.74
N GLY A 138 15.39 13.52 -3.65
CA GLY A 138 15.89 14.85 -3.27
C GLY A 138 14.77 15.90 -3.19
N ALA A 139 15.11 17.19 -3.40
CA ALA A 139 14.15 18.29 -3.27
C ALA A 139 12.98 18.23 -4.29
N ARG A 140 13.26 17.80 -5.53
CA ARG A 140 12.22 17.66 -6.58
C ARG A 140 11.26 16.52 -6.28
N GLY A 141 11.76 15.43 -5.70
CA GLY A 141 10.94 14.33 -5.21
C GLY A 141 9.95 14.77 -4.16
N VAL A 142 10.40 15.53 -3.16
CA VAL A 142 9.51 16.05 -2.10
C VAL A 142 8.37 16.91 -2.68
N LEU A 143 8.65 17.73 -3.70
CA LEU A 143 7.62 18.52 -4.38
C LEU A 143 6.62 17.63 -5.12
N ALA A 144 7.08 16.64 -5.89
CA ALA A 144 6.21 15.70 -6.60
C ALA A 144 5.35 14.87 -5.64
N GLN A 145 5.93 14.43 -4.52
CA GLN A 145 5.21 13.74 -3.46
C GLN A 145 4.06 14.59 -2.91
N ARG A 146 4.34 15.86 -2.57
CA ARG A 146 3.30 16.79 -2.07
C ARG A 146 2.20 17.02 -3.09
N LEU A 147 2.55 17.18 -4.37
CA LEU A 147 1.58 17.39 -5.44
C LEU A 147 0.64 16.18 -5.57
N ILE A 148 1.17 14.96 -5.57
CA ILE A 148 0.37 13.74 -5.70
C ILE A 148 -0.56 13.56 -4.50
N TRP A 149 -0.08 13.75 -3.28
CA TRP A 149 -0.94 13.71 -2.10
C TRP A 149 -2.02 14.78 -2.12
N PHE A 150 -1.71 15.97 -2.63
CA PHE A 150 -2.69 17.05 -2.78
C PHE A 150 -3.77 16.70 -3.81
N VAL A 151 -3.40 16.11 -4.95
CA VAL A 151 -4.36 15.61 -5.95
C VAL A 151 -5.26 14.53 -5.34
N TYR A 152 -4.68 13.59 -4.59
CA TYR A 152 -5.46 12.56 -3.90
C TYR A 152 -6.39 13.13 -2.82
N PHE A 153 -5.92 14.13 -2.08
CA PHE A 153 -6.75 14.88 -1.13
C PHE A 153 -7.96 15.51 -1.81
N LEU A 154 -7.76 16.22 -2.92
CA LEU A 154 -8.85 16.82 -3.69
C LEU A 154 -9.83 15.77 -4.21
N PHE A 155 -9.33 14.62 -4.64
CA PHE A 155 -10.17 13.50 -5.04
C PHE A 155 -11.03 12.97 -3.88
N LEU A 156 -10.46 12.79 -2.67
CA LEU A 156 -11.22 12.34 -1.50
C LEU A 156 -12.28 13.36 -1.08
N VAL A 157 -11.92 14.64 -1.00
CA VAL A 157 -12.87 15.71 -0.65
C VAL A 157 -13.97 15.84 -1.69
N GLY A 158 -13.61 15.80 -2.98
CA GLY A 158 -14.57 15.87 -4.08
C GLY A 158 -15.58 14.72 -4.04
N ASN A 159 -15.10 13.49 -3.81
CA ASN A 159 -16.01 12.34 -3.65
C ASN A 159 -16.88 12.45 -2.40
N PHE A 160 -16.33 12.91 -1.28
CA PHE A 160 -17.09 13.08 -0.04
C PHE A 160 -18.21 14.12 -0.22
N VAL A 161 -17.89 15.30 -0.77
CA VAL A 161 -18.87 16.37 -1.03
C VAL A 161 -19.91 15.90 -2.05
N SER A 162 -19.49 15.28 -3.14
CA SER A 162 -20.41 14.70 -4.14
C SER A 162 -21.33 13.64 -3.51
N GLY A 163 -20.79 12.80 -2.63
CA GLY A 163 -21.55 11.81 -1.88
C GLY A 163 -22.61 12.46 -0.97
N MET A 164 -22.25 13.52 -0.24
CA MET A 164 -23.23 14.26 0.58
C MET A 164 -24.31 14.93 -0.27
N VAL A 165 -23.94 15.60 -1.37
CA VAL A 165 -24.89 16.31 -2.26
C VAL A 165 -25.92 15.35 -2.86
N ASN A 166 -25.51 14.12 -3.16
CA ASN A 166 -26.38 13.09 -3.72
C ASN A 166 -27.10 12.25 -2.64
N ASN A 167 -27.07 12.65 -1.36
CA ASN A 167 -27.60 11.90 -0.21
C ASN A 167 -27.05 10.45 -0.10
N ARG A 168 -25.84 10.20 -0.62
CA ARG A 168 -25.17 8.88 -0.56
C ARG A 168 -24.30 8.70 0.66
N ILE A 169 -23.90 9.81 1.29
CA ILE A 169 -23.11 9.80 2.52
C ILE A 169 -23.89 10.60 3.56
N ASN A 170 -24.43 9.91 4.55
CA ASN A 170 -25.00 10.54 5.73
C ASN A 170 -23.90 10.65 6.80
N VAL A 171 -23.66 11.86 7.31
CA VAL A 171 -22.67 12.11 8.38
C VAL A 171 -22.97 11.35 9.69
N SER A 172 -24.21 10.89 9.85
CA SER A 172 -24.61 10.07 11.00
C SER A 172 -24.15 8.62 10.87
N GLU A 173 -23.84 8.16 9.65
CA GLU A 173 -23.41 6.78 9.42
C GLU A 173 -21.92 6.58 9.72
N PRO A 174 -21.52 5.40 10.24
CA PRO A 174 -20.12 5.07 10.49
C PRO A 174 -19.21 5.26 9.27
N PHE A 175 -19.75 5.08 8.07
CA PHE A 175 -19.00 5.23 6.82
C PHE A 175 -18.46 6.64 6.58
N ALA A 176 -19.24 7.68 6.92
CA ALA A 176 -18.80 9.07 6.80
C ALA A 176 -17.56 9.34 7.67
N TRP A 177 -17.49 8.71 8.85
CA TRP A 177 -16.34 8.84 9.76
C TRP A 177 -15.07 8.18 9.21
N VAL A 178 -15.19 7.09 8.46
CA VAL A 178 -14.05 6.47 7.76
C VAL A 178 -13.51 7.43 6.70
N TYR A 179 -14.39 8.07 5.92
CA TYR A 179 -14.01 9.08 4.94
C TYR A 179 -13.32 10.29 5.58
N ILE A 180 -13.90 10.82 6.65
CA ILE A 180 -13.33 11.95 7.41
C ILE A 180 -11.97 11.56 7.98
N GLY A 181 -11.84 10.36 8.53
CA GLY A 181 -10.58 9.81 9.04
C GLY A 181 -9.52 9.69 7.94
N ALA A 182 -9.89 9.20 6.75
CA ALA A 182 -8.99 9.12 5.60
C ALA A 182 -8.53 10.51 5.14
N ILE A 183 -9.45 11.47 5.01
CA ILE A 183 -9.15 12.86 4.66
C ILE A 183 -8.20 13.48 5.71
N PHE A 184 -8.49 13.30 6.99
CA PHE A 184 -7.66 13.78 8.09
C PHE A 184 -6.26 13.15 8.06
N LEU A 185 -6.15 11.85 7.77
CA LEU A 185 -4.88 11.16 7.61
C LEU A 185 -4.08 11.73 6.43
N VAL A 186 -4.72 11.99 5.28
CA VAL A 186 -4.06 12.64 4.14
C VAL A 186 -3.55 14.04 4.51
N ILE A 187 -4.35 14.85 5.20
CA ILE A 187 -3.94 16.15 5.73
C ILE A 187 -2.71 15.97 6.62
N CYS A 188 -2.76 15.01 7.55
CA CYS A 188 -1.64 14.73 8.44
C CYS A 188 -0.37 14.38 7.65
N VAL A 189 -0.47 13.56 6.61
CA VAL A 189 0.67 13.21 5.77
C VAL A 189 1.22 14.40 5.00
N VAL A 190 0.36 15.24 4.44
CA VAL A 190 0.77 16.43 3.67
C VAL A 190 1.50 17.44 4.55
N PHE A 191 0.93 17.78 5.71
CA PHE A 191 1.47 18.83 6.59
C PHE A 191 2.60 18.32 7.50
N PHE A 192 2.50 17.09 8.01
CA PHE A 192 3.48 16.51 8.93
C PHE A 192 4.44 15.52 8.24
N ASN A 193 4.62 15.62 6.91
CA ASN A 193 5.50 14.73 6.14
C ASN A 193 6.91 14.58 6.76
N LYS A 194 7.52 15.68 7.19
CA LYS A 194 8.85 15.65 7.83
C LYS A 194 8.85 14.84 9.13
N PHE A 195 7.81 14.98 9.93
CA PHE A 195 7.66 14.23 11.17
C PHE A 195 7.46 12.74 10.89
N ILE A 196 6.62 12.39 9.91
CA ILE A 196 6.35 11.01 9.52
C ILE A 196 7.59 10.32 8.95
N ILE A 197 8.33 10.98 8.04
CA ILE A 197 9.59 10.46 7.50
C ILE A 197 10.62 10.23 8.62
N LYS A 198 10.73 11.17 9.56
CA LYS A 198 11.62 11.04 10.72
C LYS A 198 11.18 9.89 11.63
N TRP A 199 9.88 9.75 11.87
CA TRP A 199 9.30 8.71 12.72
C TRP A 199 9.44 7.31 12.12
N LEU A 200 9.35 7.20 10.80
CA LEU A 200 9.59 5.96 10.04
C LEU A 200 11.06 5.51 10.04
N GLY A 201 11.97 6.29 10.63
CA GLY A 201 13.39 5.92 10.74
C GLY A 201 14.15 6.01 9.40
N ILE A 202 13.58 6.69 8.39
CA ILE A 202 14.26 6.86 7.10
C ILE A 202 15.48 7.79 7.25
N ALA A 203 15.45 8.70 8.23
CA ALA A 203 16.62 9.50 8.59
C ALA A 203 17.83 8.64 9.02
N GLU A 204 17.60 7.47 9.62
CA GLU A 204 18.69 6.52 9.93
C GLU A 204 19.21 5.86 8.65
N LEU A 205 18.33 5.53 7.70
CA LEU A 205 18.73 5.01 6.38
C LEU A 205 19.52 6.03 5.55
N GLU A 206 19.13 7.30 5.57
CA GLU A 206 19.89 8.38 4.92
C GLU A 206 21.25 8.58 5.61
N ALA A 207 21.29 8.59 6.94
CA ALA A 207 22.55 8.71 7.69
C ALA A 207 23.49 7.52 7.43
N GLU A 208 22.97 6.29 7.35
CA GLU A 208 23.74 5.10 6.98
C GLU A 208 24.23 5.17 5.53
N SER A 209 23.38 5.61 4.60
CA SER A 209 23.74 5.81 3.19
C SER A 209 24.85 6.85 3.04
N GLU A 210 24.76 7.97 3.75
CA GLU A 210 25.74 9.04 3.69
C GLU A 210 27.06 8.63 4.36
N ALA A 211 26.99 7.91 5.48
CA ALA A 211 28.16 7.33 6.13
C ALA A 211 28.85 6.27 5.24
N ALA A 212 28.07 5.43 4.55
CA ALA A 212 28.57 4.47 3.57
C ALA A 212 29.23 5.18 2.36
N GLY A 213 28.63 6.27 1.87
CA GLY A 213 29.20 7.11 0.82
C GLY A 213 30.54 7.73 1.23
N LYS A 214 30.62 8.32 2.43
CA LYS A 214 31.85 8.92 2.97
C LYS A 214 32.95 7.89 3.21
N THR A 215 32.61 6.68 3.66
CA THR A 215 33.59 5.60 3.84
C THR A 215 34.11 5.07 2.50
N LEU A 216 33.25 4.94 1.48
CA LEU A 216 33.65 4.59 0.12
C LEU A 216 34.55 5.65 -0.50
N GLU A 217 34.21 6.94 -0.37
CA GLU A 217 35.02 8.05 -0.87
C GLU A 217 36.41 8.07 -0.23
N ARG A 218 36.49 7.86 1.10
CA ARG A 218 37.76 7.71 1.82
C ARG A 218 38.57 6.52 1.30
N ALA A 219 37.93 5.37 1.05
CA ALA A 219 38.60 4.19 0.53
C ALA A 219 39.14 4.41 -0.90
N VAL A 220 38.39 5.08 -1.77
CA VAL A 220 38.83 5.44 -3.13
C VAL A 220 40.00 6.43 -3.07
N ARG A 221 39.96 7.40 -2.16
CA ARG A 221 41.03 8.38 -1.96
C ARG A 221 42.31 7.70 -1.47
N LEU A 222 42.22 6.78 -0.51
CA LEU A 222 43.35 5.99 -0.02
C LEU A 222 43.99 5.15 -1.15
N ARG A 223 43.18 4.42 -1.92
CA ARG A 223 43.69 3.63 -3.06
C ARG A 223 44.38 4.47 -4.13
N ARG A 224 43.89 5.69 -4.39
CA ARG A 224 44.57 6.63 -5.31
C ARG A 224 45.92 7.06 -4.75
N MET A 225 46.00 7.40 -3.46
CA MET A 225 47.27 7.76 -2.82
C MET A 225 48.27 6.60 -2.81
N GLU A 226 47.82 5.38 -2.54
CA GLU A 226 48.66 4.17 -2.61
C GLU A 226 49.18 3.92 -4.03
N ALA A 227 48.32 4.03 -5.04
CA ALA A 227 48.71 3.86 -6.44
C ALA A 227 49.72 4.93 -6.90
N GLU A 228 49.56 6.18 -6.46
CA GLU A 228 50.51 7.27 -6.72
C GLU A 228 51.85 7.04 -6.01
N ALA A 229 51.83 6.54 -4.77
CA ALA A 229 53.05 6.20 -4.04
C ALA A 229 53.84 5.08 -4.72
N LEU A 230 53.16 4.01 -5.16
CA LEU A 230 53.78 2.92 -5.90
C LEU A 230 54.39 3.39 -7.22
N ARG A 231 53.71 4.28 -7.95
CA ARG A 231 54.26 4.88 -9.18
C ARG A 231 55.53 5.70 -8.93
N LYS A 232 55.60 6.43 -7.82
CA LYS A 232 56.80 7.21 -7.43
C LYS A 232 57.97 6.33 -7.00
N GLN A 233 57.72 5.14 -6.44
CA GLN A 233 58.77 4.19 -6.09
C GLN A 233 59.33 3.44 -7.31
N ALA A 234 58.54 3.32 -8.38
CA ALA A 234 58.92 2.63 -9.61
C ALA A 234 59.64 3.53 -10.63
N ALA A 235 59.66 4.84 -10.42
CA ALA A 235 60.31 5.84 -11.28
C ALA A 235 61.65 6.26 -10.68
#